data_AF-A0A256WJ84-F1
#
_entry.id   AF-A0A256WJ84-F1
#
_cell.length_a   1.000
_cell.length_b   1.000
_cell.length_c   1.000
_cell.angle_alpha   90.00
_cell.angle_beta   90.00
_cell.angle_gamma   90.00
#
_symmetry.space_group_name_H-M   'P 1'
#
loop_
_entity.id
_entity.type
_entity.pdbx_description
1 polymer ?
#
loop_
_entity_poly.entity_id
_entity_poly.type
_entity_poly.pdbx_seq_one_letter_code
_entity_poly.pdbx_strand_id
1 'polypeptide(L)'
;ELTIDGGIFPFAMYKKYYMAVGGFDVMYKSPFICDWDFFLKLDLIGLGFTRSHNAHLYHFGSTATKNGKEGDRFKASENPAAQVFMYKWGIPPQLFENHSHNPKNGLVIKGIKFE
;
A
#
# COMPACT_ATOMS: atom_id res chain seq x y z
N GLU A 1 -12.03 20.01 -3.76
CA GLU A 1 -12.70 18.93 -4.50
C GLU A 1 -12.28 17.57 -3.95
N LEU A 2 -13.12 16.55 -4.09
CA LEU A 2 -12.80 15.17 -3.72
C LEU A 2 -12.71 14.30 -4.98
N THR A 3 -11.68 13.47 -5.09
CA THR A 3 -11.45 12.57 -6.23
C THR A 3 -11.16 11.15 -5.78
N ILE A 4 -11.37 10.18 -6.68
CA ILE A 4 -11.27 8.73 -6.39
C ILE A 4 -9.84 8.19 -6.47
N ASP A 5 -8.86 9.01 -6.83
CA ASP A 5 -7.43 8.69 -6.88
C ASP A 5 -6.76 8.80 -5.49
N GLY A 6 -7.42 8.26 -4.46
CA GLY A 6 -6.90 8.17 -3.10
C GLY A 6 -5.78 7.12 -2.96
N GLY A 7 -5.71 6.42 -1.82
CA GLY A 7 -4.85 5.23 -1.69
C GLY A 7 -3.35 5.54 -1.64
N ILE A 8 -2.99 6.76 -1.28
CA ILE A 8 -1.60 7.22 -1.17
C ILE A 8 -1.40 7.95 0.15
N PHE A 9 -0.15 8.04 0.59
CA PHE A 9 0.20 8.87 1.74
C PHE A 9 0.21 10.37 1.38
N PRO A 10 -0.05 11.25 2.36
CA PRO A 10 -0.56 10.96 3.70
C PRO A 10 -2.06 10.63 3.70
N PHE A 11 -2.52 9.82 4.65
CA PHE A 11 -3.94 9.51 4.82
C PHE A 11 -4.43 9.80 6.25
N ALA A 12 -5.74 9.98 6.38
CA ALA A 12 -6.45 10.03 7.66
C ALA A 12 -7.59 9.02 7.64
N MET A 13 -7.80 8.30 8.74
CA MET A 13 -8.84 7.30 8.86
C MET A 13 -9.26 7.09 10.32
N TYR A 14 -10.44 6.51 10.54
CA TYR A 14 -10.85 6.12 11.89
C TYR A 14 -9.98 4.97 12.42
N LYS A 15 -9.50 5.11 13.67
CA LYS A 15 -8.67 4.11 14.36
C LYS A 15 -9.27 2.69 14.31
N LYS A 16 -10.59 2.56 14.39
CA LYS A 16 -11.26 1.25 14.35
C LYS A 16 -10.92 0.43 13.10
N TYR A 17 -10.82 1.07 11.93
CA TYR A 17 -10.51 0.39 10.68
C TYR A 17 -9.03 0.03 10.58
N TYR A 18 -8.15 0.90 11.10
CA TYR A 18 -6.72 0.60 11.21
C TYR A 18 -6.49 -0.64 12.08
N MET A 19 -7.19 -0.72 13.21
CA MET A 19 -7.14 -1.88 14.11
C MET A 19 -7.77 -3.13 13.47
N ALA A 20 -8.89 -2.98 12.74
CA ALA A 20 -9.58 -4.11 12.11
C ALA A 20 -8.70 -4.83 11.08
N VAL A 21 -7.88 -4.11 10.33
CA VAL A 21 -6.94 -4.70 9.36
C VAL A 21 -5.59 -5.09 9.97
N GLY A 22 -5.39 -4.89 11.28
CA GLY A 22 -4.16 -5.19 11.99
C GLY A 22 -2.99 -4.22 11.74
N GLY A 23 -3.26 -3.03 11.19
CA GLY A 23 -2.23 -2.04 10.85
C GLY A 23 -1.26 -2.50 9.76
N PHE A 24 -0.06 -1.87 9.74
CA PHE A 24 1.02 -2.28 8.84
C PHE A 24 1.62 -3.62 9.29
N ASP A 25 1.78 -4.53 8.35
CA ASP A 25 2.36 -5.84 8.63
C ASP A 25 3.88 -5.74 8.80
N VAL A 26 4.34 -6.10 9.99
CA VAL A 26 5.74 -6.04 10.41
C VAL A 26 6.61 -7.15 9.80
N MET A 27 6.01 -8.13 9.12
CA MET A 27 6.74 -9.19 8.42
C MET A 27 7.45 -8.67 7.17
N TYR A 28 7.00 -7.55 6.59
CA TYR A 28 7.68 -6.90 5.48
C TYR A 28 8.97 -6.24 5.98
N LYS A 29 10.11 -6.72 5.46
CA LYS A 29 11.43 -6.15 5.75
C LYS A 29 11.74 -4.86 4.97
N SER A 30 10.75 -4.31 4.26
CA SER A 30 10.84 -3.08 3.49
C SER A 30 9.69 -2.15 3.88
N PRO A 31 9.96 -0.85 4.09
CA PRO A 31 8.91 0.13 4.35
C PRO A 31 8.05 0.42 3.11
N PHE A 32 8.46 -0.03 1.93
CA PHE A 32 7.79 0.30 0.67
C PHE A 32 6.70 -0.69 0.29
N ILE A 33 6.66 -1.92 0.82
CA ILE A 33 5.68 -2.94 0.38
C ILE A 33 4.53 -3.11 1.38
N CYS A 34 4.74 -2.71 2.63
CA CYS A 34 3.76 -2.85 3.69
C CYS A 34 2.54 -1.92 3.51
N ASP A 35 2.69 -0.83 2.78
CA ASP A 35 1.60 0.08 2.40
C ASP A 35 0.66 -0.58 1.38
N TRP A 36 1.19 -1.29 0.38
CA TRP A 36 0.36 -1.99 -0.59
C TRP A 36 -0.53 -3.03 0.11
N ASP A 37 0.06 -3.81 1.02
CA ASP A 37 -0.65 -4.79 1.83
C ASP A 37 -1.73 -4.13 2.70
N PHE A 38 -1.41 -2.97 3.29
CA PHE A 38 -2.33 -2.23 4.14
C PHE A 38 -3.55 -1.71 3.37
N PHE A 39 -3.35 -1.04 2.22
CA PHE A 39 -4.46 -0.55 1.41
C PHE A 39 -5.32 -1.69 0.87
N LEU A 40 -4.71 -2.81 0.47
CA LEU A 40 -5.46 -3.96 -0.03
C LEU A 40 -6.33 -4.63 1.04
N LYS A 41 -5.90 -4.66 2.31
CA LYS A 41 -6.77 -5.11 3.42
C LYS A 41 -7.94 -4.16 3.67
N LEU A 42 -7.73 -2.85 3.52
CA LEU A 42 -8.81 -1.87 3.70
C LEU A 42 -9.85 -2.00 2.59
N ASP A 43 -9.40 -2.19 1.35
CA ASP A 43 -10.25 -2.47 0.19
C ASP A 43 -11.04 -3.79 0.39
N LEU A 44 -10.37 -4.83 0.90
CA LEU A 44 -10.97 -6.14 1.21
C LEU A 44 -12.14 -6.06 2.22
N ILE A 45 -12.12 -5.09 3.14
CA ILE A 45 -13.23 -4.84 4.09
C ILE A 45 -14.24 -3.80 3.57
N GLY A 46 -14.14 -3.40 2.30
CA GLY A 46 -15.09 -2.51 1.62
C GLY A 46 -14.85 -1.02 1.83
N LEU A 47 -13.63 -0.59 2.19
CA LEU A 47 -13.32 0.83 2.30
C LEU A 47 -12.83 1.39 0.96
N GLY A 48 -13.43 2.49 0.53
CA GLY A 48 -12.95 3.30 -0.59
C GLY A 48 -11.90 4.32 -0.14
N PHE A 49 -11.12 4.81 -1.11
CA PHE A 49 -10.08 5.82 -0.88
C PHE A 49 -10.39 7.10 -1.65
N THR A 50 -10.34 8.23 -0.96
CA THR A 50 -10.65 9.55 -1.54
C THR A 50 -9.51 10.51 -1.27
N ARG A 51 -9.14 11.28 -2.29
CA ARG A 51 -8.19 12.38 -2.19
C ARG A 51 -8.93 13.70 -2.04
N SER A 52 -8.46 14.56 -1.14
CA SER A 52 -8.95 15.94 -1.01
C SER A 52 -7.96 16.92 -1.63
N HIS A 53 -8.44 17.71 -2.60
CA HIS A 53 -7.65 18.80 -3.20
C HIS A 53 -7.68 20.10 -2.41
N ASN A 54 -8.45 20.14 -1.31
CA ASN A 54 -8.56 21.31 -0.43
C ASN A 54 -7.61 21.22 0.78
N ALA A 55 -6.91 20.09 0.95
CA ALA A 55 -5.98 19.86 2.05
C ALA A 55 -4.58 19.67 1.50
N HIS A 56 -3.63 20.43 2.03
CA HIS A 56 -2.23 20.38 1.59
C HIS A 56 -1.36 19.97 2.77
N LEU A 57 -0.60 18.89 2.60
CA LEU A 57 0.44 18.48 3.54
C LEU A 57 1.78 18.45 2.79
N TYR A 58 2.80 19.04 3.39
CA TYR A 58 4.16 18.96 2.89
C TYR A 58 4.87 17.75 3.52
N HIS A 59 5.29 16.81 2.67
CA HIS A 59 6.10 15.67 3.07
C HIS A 59 7.53 15.85 2.57
N PHE A 60 8.48 16.03 3.49
CA PHE A 60 9.89 16.17 3.14
C PHE A 60 10.51 14.79 2.92
N GLY A 61 10.64 14.39 1.65
CA GLY A 61 11.33 13.15 1.31
C GLY A 61 12.83 13.26 1.61
N SER A 62 13.38 12.27 2.32
CA SER A 62 14.83 12.19 2.49
C SER A 62 15.49 11.67 1.22
N THR A 63 16.22 12.54 0.52
CA THR A 63 17.14 12.12 -0.56
C THR A 63 18.41 11.47 0.01
N ALA A 64 18.72 11.72 1.29
CA ALA A 64 19.95 11.28 1.95
C ALA A 64 20.00 9.76 2.25
N THR A 65 18.85 9.11 2.41
CA THR A 65 18.76 7.65 2.68
C THR A 65 18.80 6.79 1.41
N LYS A 66 18.83 7.40 0.22
CA LYS A 66 18.79 6.69 -1.08
C LYS A 66 20.17 6.52 -1.73
N ASN A 67 21.23 7.03 -1.11
CA ASN A 67 22.60 6.99 -1.65
C ASN A 67 23.52 6.16 -0.73
N GLY A 68 24.49 5.47 -1.34
CA GLY A 68 25.45 4.64 -0.62
C GLY A 68 24.83 3.38 -0.01
N LYS A 69 25.49 2.84 1.03
CA LYS A 69 25.19 1.52 1.61
C LYS A 69 23.76 1.37 2.14
N GLU A 70 23.15 2.45 2.64
CA GLU A 70 21.76 2.43 3.11
C GLU A 70 20.78 2.33 1.93
N GLY A 71 21.02 3.04 0.83
CA GLY A 71 20.19 2.92 -0.38
C GLY A 71 20.23 1.51 -0.98
N ASP A 72 21.41 0.89 -1.01
CA ASP A 72 21.57 -0.50 -1.47
C ASP A 72 20.85 -1.49 -0.55
N ARG A 73 20.92 -1.27 0.77
CA ARG A 73 20.19 -2.06 1.76
C ARG A 73 18.67 -1.95 1.58
N PHE A 74 18.14 -0.75 1.32
CA PHE A 74 16.72 -0.55 1.03
C PHE A 74 16.29 -1.31 -0.21
N LYS A 75 17.01 -1.16 -1.33
CA LYS A 75 16.71 -1.88 -2.58
C LYS A 75 16.79 -3.40 -2.40
N ALA A 76 17.77 -3.89 -1.66
CA ALA A 76 17.92 -5.31 -1.36
C ALA A 76 16.74 -5.87 -0.54
N SER A 77 16.05 -5.04 0.24
CA SER A 77 14.88 -5.44 1.02
C SER A 77 13.57 -5.49 0.21
N GLU A 78 13.50 -4.81 -0.94
CA GLU A 78 12.28 -4.74 -1.76
C GLU A 78 11.91 -6.09 -2.37
N ASN A 79 12.88 -6.84 -2.91
CA ASN A 79 12.60 -8.13 -3.55
C ASN A 79 12.06 -9.17 -2.54
N PRO A 80 12.70 -9.41 -1.38
CA PRO A 80 12.11 -10.26 -0.35
C PRO A 80 10.71 -9.79 0.10
N ALA A 81 10.49 -8.48 0.22
CA ALA A 81 9.18 -7.95 0.61
C ALA A 81 8.12 -8.18 -0.49
N ALA A 82 8.48 -8.01 -1.76
CA ALA A 82 7.61 -8.30 -2.90
C ALA A 82 7.27 -9.80 -2.98
N GLN A 83 8.22 -10.70 -2.64
CA GLN A 83 7.96 -12.13 -2.54
C GLN A 83 6.96 -12.47 -1.43
N VAL A 84 7.07 -11.82 -0.26
CA VAL A 84 6.09 -11.95 0.83
C VAL A 84 4.72 -11.46 0.38
N PHE A 85 4.66 -10.33 -0.33
CA PHE A 85 3.41 -9.79 -0.87
C PHE A 85 2.76 -10.77 -1.86
N MET A 86 3.53 -11.26 -2.83
CA MET A 86 3.09 -12.26 -3.80
C MET A 86 2.63 -13.56 -3.11
N TYR A 87 3.32 -14.00 -2.06
CA TYR A 87 2.93 -15.18 -1.31
C TYR A 87 1.53 -15.03 -0.66
N LYS A 88 1.27 -13.86 -0.05
CA LYS A 88 0.01 -13.53 0.63
C LYS A 88 -1.14 -13.33 -0.36
N TRP A 89 -0.94 -12.52 -1.39
CA TRP A 89 -2.02 -12.04 -2.26
C TRP A 89 -2.12 -12.76 -3.61
N GLY A 90 -1.05 -13.48 -4.01
CA GLY A 90 -0.98 -14.19 -5.29
C GLY A 90 -0.86 -13.28 -6.52
N ILE A 91 -0.64 -11.98 -6.31
CA ILE A 91 -0.38 -10.98 -7.35
C ILE A 91 0.87 -10.16 -6.98
N PRO A 92 1.60 -9.62 -7.96
CA PRO A 92 2.74 -8.75 -7.67
C PRO A 92 2.25 -7.41 -7.08
N PRO A 93 3.06 -6.74 -6.23
CA PRO A 93 2.76 -5.39 -5.79
C PRO A 93 2.79 -4.45 -7.00
N GLN A 94 1.67 -3.80 -7.30
CA GLN A 94 1.49 -2.91 -8.44
C GLN A 94 0.40 -1.89 -8.15
N LEU A 95 0.52 -0.68 -8.71
CA LEU A 95 -0.56 0.30 -8.75
C LEU A 95 -1.36 0.17 -10.05
N PHE A 96 -2.67 0.27 -9.93
CA PHE A 96 -3.63 0.28 -11.02
C PHE A 96 -4.27 1.67 -11.12
N GLU A 97 -5.32 1.78 -11.95
CA GLU A 97 -6.06 3.03 -12.14
C GLU A 97 -6.52 3.65 -10.80
N ASN A 98 -6.48 4.97 -10.71
CA ASN A 98 -6.86 5.73 -9.51
C ASN A 98 -6.08 5.33 -8.24
N HIS A 99 -4.79 4.97 -8.42
CA HIS A 99 -3.92 4.46 -7.34
C HIS A 99 -4.50 3.24 -6.61
N SER A 100 -5.34 2.45 -7.30
CA SER A 100 -5.86 1.22 -6.75
C SER A 100 -4.72 0.21 -6.54
N HIS A 101 -4.84 -0.55 -5.46
CA HIS A 101 -3.96 -1.66 -5.11
C HIS A 101 -4.58 -3.01 -5.47
N ASN A 102 -5.88 -2.99 -5.78
CA ASN A 102 -6.67 -4.11 -6.25
C ASN A 102 -6.72 -4.03 -7.81
N PRO A 103 -6.40 -5.11 -8.53
CA PRO A 103 -6.48 -5.15 -10.00
C PRO A 103 -7.91 -5.08 -10.56
N LYS A 104 -8.94 -5.30 -9.73
CA LYS A 104 -10.38 -5.24 -10.10
C LYS A 104 -10.73 -6.06 -11.34
N ASN A 105 -10.12 -7.23 -11.47
CA ASN A 105 -10.25 -8.09 -12.65
C ASN A 105 -11.30 -9.21 -12.48
N GLY A 106 -11.99 -9.25 -11.32
CA GLY A 106 -13.00 -10.24 -10.98
C GLY A 106 -12.46 -11.65 -10.69
N LEU A 107 -11.14 -11.86 -10.75
CA LEU A 107 -10.52 -13.16 -10.54
C LEU A 107 -10.47 -13.52 -9.05
N VAL A 108 -10.56 -14.83 -8.77
CA VAL A 108 -10.34 -15.37 -7.42
C VAL A 108 -8.91 -15.91 -7.34
N ILE A 109 -8.07 -15.27 -6.53
CA ILE A 109 -6.67 -15.67 -6.33
C ILE A 109 -6.46 -15.81 -4.82
N LYS A 110 -5.85 -16.91 -4.37
CA LYS A 110 -5.63 -17.21 -2.93
C LYS A 110 -6.91 -17.15 -2.07
N GLY A 111 -8.08 -17.41 -2.68
CA GLY A 111 -9.39 -17.36 -2.00
C GLY A 111 -9.98 -15.95 -1.85
N ILE A 112 -9.35 -14.94 -2.46
CA ILE A 112 -9.81 -13.55 -2.46
C ILE A 112 -10.31 -13.21 -3.86
N LYS A 113 -11.51 -12.63 -3.95
CA LYS A 113 -12.05 -12.11 -5.21
C LYS A 113 -11.66 -10.63 -5.36
N PHE A 114 -11.00 -10.29 -6.45
CA PHE A 114 -10.52 -8.94 -6.73
C PHE A 114 -11.54 -8.15 -7.56
N GLU A 115 -12.47 -7.46 -6.90
CA GLU A 115 -13.55 -6.66 -7.50
C GLU A 115 -13.30 -5.15 -7.46
#